data_AF-A0AB34JT71-F1
#
_entry.id   AF-A0AB34JT71-F1
#
_cell.length_a   1.000
_cell.length_b   1.000
_cell.length_c   1.000
_cell.angle_alpha   90.00
_cell.angle_beta   90.00
_cell.angle_gamma   90.00
#
_symmetry.space_group_name_H-M   'P 1'
#
loop_
_entity.id
_entity.type
_entity.pdbx_description
1 polymer ?
#
loop_
_entity_poly.entity_id
_entity_poly.type
_entity_poly.pdbx_seq_one_letter_code
_entity_poly.pdbx_strand_id
1 'polypeptide(L)'
;MGKESRRAKEPKEKGKMGGEKANPLENVRVPRVMLSAAILVGLAWWVGGALWARSHAEGRCAFPIRLFFLFSLESAFNPLCSALWLLPARWLAPRLPGAAADPSLPAKSAWPLPAEMMHNDESIVWPRPEHVPAEWAVLARGRKQPFFLNHVRGSMRLRQAAIRLGAATATVITMLCMSTLLDQRPLSEFGLKLEGAAVDTLLGVVTGTVCIVILFLIERRLGWIQPTHMFECVVPGESWGLNFLWDILFHIGVTLDEELQLRGWLLHATALACEAYLGSSRSFAMLLAAVIESILFAFLHLRSPGASSLALCNLAIGGMAAALNVVLSGGLAFSFGWHFSWNLVMGHALGLSTSGIPMSATLVSVVPHPSKQHLHGGTFGPEKSVLAPGIYLLGCVMLYSFYGWN
;
A
#
# COMPACT_ATOMS: atom_id res chain seq x y z
N MET A 1 24.40 -75.27 10.84
CA MET A 1 24.98 -74.70 12.08
C MET A 1 25.40 -73.27 11.74
N GLY A 2 24.54 -72.25 11.89
CA GLY A 2 24.28 -71.50 13.14
C GLY A 2 25.43 -70.49 13.36
N LYS A 3 25.26 -69.17 13.53
CA LYS A 3 24.12 -68.31 13.87
C LYS A 3 24.40 -66.87 13.39
N GLU A 4 23.31 -66.14 13.17
CA GLU A 4 23.22 -64.68 13.04
C GLU A 4 23.80 -63.92 14.24
N SER A 5 24.15 -62.64 14.01
CA SER A 5 24.01 -61.59 15.03
C SER A 5 23.92 -60.22 14.35
N ARG A 6 22.68 -59.81 14.03
CA ARG A 6 22.26 -58.41 13.85
C ARG A 6 22.57 -57.63 15.14
N ARG A 7 23.14 -56.43 15.03
CA ARG A 7 23.08 -55.44 16.12
C ARG A 7 22.32 -54.22 15.63
N ALA A 8 21.07 -54.14 16.08
CA ALA A 8 20.18 -53.01 15.93
C ALA A 8 20.77 -51.76 16.61
N LYS A 9 20.59 -50.59 15.98
CA LYS A 9 20.70 -49.30 16.64
C LYS A 9 19.29 -48.80 16.95
N GLU A 10 18.94 -48.84 18.23
CA GLU A 10 17.75 -48.19 18.79
C GLU A 10 18.06 -46.74 19.24
N PRO A 11 17.02 -45.91 19.44
CA PRO A 11 17.08 -44.46 19.28
C PRO A 11 17.53 -43.74 20.56
N LYS A 12 18.16 -42.57 20.41
CA LYS A 12 18.38 -41.64 21.53
C LYS A 12 17.42 -40.46 21.42
N GLU A 13 16.49 -40.40 22.36
CA GLU A 13 15.64 -39.25 22.62
C GLU A 13 16.02 -38.61 23.97
N LYS A 14 15.95 -37.27 24.03
CA LYS A 14 15.87 -36.38 25.22
C LYS A 14 17.15 -36.24 26.06
N GLY A 15 17.61 -35.07 26.50
CA GLY A 15 17.11 -33.69 26.51
C GLY A 15 17.83 -32.94 27.65
N LYS A 16 18.15 -31.65 27.46
CA LYS A 16 18.40 -30.60 28.49
C LYS A 16 18.78 -29.31 27.73
N MET A 17 17.83 -28.42 27.44
CA MET A 17 17.48 -27.24 28.24
C MET A 17 18.68 -26.48 28.82
N GLY A 18 19.08 -25.44 28.10
CA GLY A 18 19.86 -24.31 28.57
C GLY A 18 19.36 -23.08 27.83
N GLY A 19 18.28 -22.49 28.33
CA GLY A 19 17.70 -21.27 27.77
C GLY A 19 18.49 -20.05 28.24
N GLU A 20 19.27 -19.45 27.35
CA GLU A 20 19.59 -18.04 27.47
C GLU A 20 18.30 -17.26 27.25
N LYS A 21 17.81 -16.63 28.33
CA LYS A 21 16.74 -15.64 28.26
C LYS A 21 17.27 -14.43 27.49
N ALA A 22 17.12 -14.44 26.18
CA ALA A 22 17.31 -13.26 25.35
C ALA A 22 16.37 -12.17 25.87
N ASN A 23 16.95 -11.06 26.32
CA ASN A 23 16.23 -9.92 26.85
C ASN A 23 15.35 -9.32 25.72
N PRO A 24 14.01 -9.27 25.84
CA PRO A 24 13.13 -8.84 24.74
C PRO A 24 13.33 -7.38 24.31
N LEU A 25 14.14 -6.63 25.05
CA LEU A 25 14.45 -5.22 24.82
C LEU A 25 15.68 -5.01 23.92
N GLU A 26 16.48 -6.03 23.62
CA GLU A 26 17.74 -5.87 22.86
C GLU A 26 17.57 -5.83 21.34
N ASN A 27 16.41 -6.21 20.80
CA ASN A 27 16.16 -6.21 19.35
C ASN A 27 15.26 -5.07 18.86
N VAL A 28 15.14 -3.99 19.63
CA VAL A 28 14.52 -2.74 19.16
C VAL A 28 15.55 -1.97 18.33
N ARG A 29 15.75 -2.39 17.07
CA ARG A 29 16.36 -1.51 16.06
C ARG A 29 15.26 -0.64 15.48
N VAL A 30 14.95 0.49 16.14
CA VAL A 30 14.70 1.71 15.33
C VAL A 30 15.91 1.78 14.39
N PRO A 31 15.76 1.96 13.06
CA PRO A 31 16.93 2.01 12.18
C PRO A 31 17.84 3.15 12.65
N ARG A 32 18.84 2.83 13.49
CA ARG A 32 19.73 3.81 14.13
C ARG A 32 20.45 4.61 13.04
N VAL A 33 20.64 4.02 11.87
CA VAL A 33 21.17 4.67 10.67
C VAL A 33 20.30 5.85 10.20
N MET A 34 18.97 5.76 10.27
CA MET A 34 18.08 6.85 9.83
C MET A 34 17.95 7.94 10.90
N LEU A 35 17.91 7.58 12.19
CA LEU A 35 17.94 8.56 13.28
C LEU A 35 19.29 9.27 13.35
N SER A 36 20.40 8.54 13.17
CA SER A 36 21.75 9.12 13.10
C SER A 36 21.95 9.97 11.84
N ALA A 37 21.38 9.59 10.69
CA ALA A 37 21.40 10.42 9.49
C ALA A 37 20.57 11.70 9.69
N ALA A 38 19.39 11.62 10.30
CA ALA A 38 18.57 12.78 10.62
C ALA A 38 19.25 13.71 11.65
N ILE A 39 19.94 13.15 12.65
CA ILE A 39 20.72 13.91 13.64
C ILE A 39 21.96 14.54 13.01
N LEU A 40 22.69 13.84 12.13
CA LEU A 40 23.87 14.37 11.45
C LEU A 40 23.51 15.44 10.43
N VAL A 41 22.39 15.28 9.71
CA VAL A 41 21.82 16.33 8.85
C VAL A 41 21.34 17.51 9.70
N GLY A 42 20.70 17.26 10.85
CA GLY A 42 20.28 18.31 11.80
C GLY A 42 21.45 19.05 12.47
N LEU A 43 22.57 18.38 12.74
CA LEU A 43 23.78 19.00 13.30
C LEU A 43 24.57 19.77 12.23
N ALA A 44 24.68 19.24 11.02
CA ALA A 44 25.22 19.99 9.86
C ALA A 44 24.37 21.23 9.55
N TRP A 45 23.06 21.17 9.81
CA TRP A 45 22.09 22.27 9.69
C TRP A 45 22.25 23.35 10.78
N TRP A 46 22.48 22.97 12.05
CA TRP A 46 22.68 23.92 13.15
C TRP A 46 23.89 24.84 12.94
N VAL A 47 24.95 24.32 12.29
CA VAL A 47 26.18 25.07 12.00
C VAL A 47 26.01 26.08 10.83
N GLY A 48 24.98 25.93 9.98
CA GLY A 48 24.75 26.78 8.79
C GLY A 48 23.51 27.70 8.82
N GLY A 49 22.80 27.76 9.95
CA GLY A 49 21.38 28.13 10.04
C GLY A 49 20.93 29.55 9.62
N ALA A 50 21.82 30.48 9.29
CA ALA A 50 21.43 31.84 8.92
C ALA A 50 21.31 32.09 7.40
N LEU A 51 22.00 31.32 6.56
CA LEU A 51 22.12 31.59 5.11
C LEU A 51 21.10 30.84 4.24
N TRP A 52 20.44 29.80 4.77
CA TRP A 52 19.59 28.88 4.00
C TRP A 52 18.12 28.84 4.45
N ALA A 53 17.79 29.52 5.54
CA ALA A 53 16.46 29.50 6.15
C ALA A 53 15.44 30.44 5.46
N ARG A 54 15.89 31.32 4.56
CA ARG A 54 15.02 32.25 3.82
C ARG A 54 15.28 32.12 2.32
N SER A 55 14.29 31.64 1.58
CA SER A 55 14.26 31.89 0.13
C SER A 55 13.83 33.34 -0.09
N HIS A 56 14.71 34.14 -0.69
CA HIS A 56 14.38 35.50 -1.13
C HIS A 56 13.24 35.53 -2.17
N ALA A 57 12.94 34.40 -2.82
CA ALA A 57 11.86 34.26 -3.79
C ALA A 57 10.52 33.80 -3.18
N GLU A 58 10.52 33.06 -2.05
CA GLU A 58 9.30 32.44 -1.50
C GLU A 58 8.80 33.05 -0.18
N GLY A 59 9.56 33.91 0.49
CA GLY A 59 9.17 34.50 1.78
C GLY A 59 8.92 33.48 2.92
N ARG A 60 9.28 32.20 2.73
CA ARG A 60 9.00 31.06 3.62
C ARG A 60 10.20 30.08 3.65
N CYS A 61 10.12 29.07 4.51
CA CYS A 61 11.15 28.03 4.74
C CYS A 61 11.56 27.34 3.41
N ALA A 62 12.84 27.06 3.16
CA ALA A 62 13.30 26.45 1.90
C ALA A 62 12.80 24.99 1.70
N PHE A 63 12.53 24.58 0.45
CA PHE A 63 12.00 23.24 0.12
C PHE A 63 12.75 22.07 0.79
N PRO A 64 14.10 22.00 0.78
CA PRO A 64 14.83 20.91 1.44
C PRO A 64 14.56 20.79 2.94
N ILE A 65 14.35 21.92 3.62
CA ILE A 65 14.02 21.96 5.04
C ILE A 65 12.62 21.39 5.25
N ARG A 66 11.64 21.86 4.47
CA ARG A 66 10.26 21.38 4.59
C ARG A 66 10.17 19.88 4.31
N LEU A 67 10.91 19.40 3.31
CA LEU A 67 11.01 17.98 3.01
C LEU A 67 11.61 17.18 4.17
N PHE A 68 12.67 17.68 4.81
CA PHE A 68 13.25 17.07 6.01
C PHE A 68 12.23 17.03 7.17
N PHE A 69 11.49 18.11 7.40
CA PHE A 69 10.45 18.16 8.43
C PHE A 69 9.31 17.19 8.13
N LEU A 70 8.83 17.11 6.89
CA LEU A 70 7.82 16.14 6.46
C LEU A 70 8.24 14.72 6.85
N PHE A 71 9.43 14.27 6.41
CA PHE A 71 9.91 12.93 6.70
C PHE A 71 10.16 12.70 8.19
N SER A 72 10.60 13.72 8.92
CA SER A 72 10.84 13.63 10.36
C SER A 72 9.54 13.49 11.16
N LEU A 73 8.51 14.25 10.79
CA LEU A 73 7.18 14.17 11.39
C LEU A 73 6.52 12.82 11.07
N GLU A 74 6.58 12.36 9.82
CA GLU A 74 6.09 11.02 9.44
C GLU A 74 6.80 9.91 10.23
N SER A 75 8.14 9.96 10.29
CA SER A 75 8.93 8.98 11.03
C SER A 75 8.61 8.95 12.53
N ALA A 76 8.19 10.08 13.11
CA ALA A 76 7.80 10.17 14.51
C ALA A 76 6.35 9.73 14.74
N PHE A 77 5.39 10.29 13.99
CA PHE A 77 3.96 10.09 14.24
C PHE A 77 3.45 8.75 13.71
N ASN A 78 3.95 8.25 12.59
CA ASN A 78 3.47 7.01 11.97
C ASN A 78 3.56 5.79 12.93
N PRO A 79 4.72 5.46 13.54
CA PRO A 79 4.80 4.34 14.47
C PRO A 79 3.96 4.54 15.73
N LEU A 80 3.84 5.79 16.23
CA LEU A 80 3.03 6.12 17.41
C LEU A 80 1.54 5.90 17.15
N CYS A 81 1.01 6.48 16.07
CA CYS A 81 -0.40 6.35 15.72
C CYS A 81 -0.74 4.91 15.35
N SER A 82 0.13 4.23 14.60
CA SER A 82 -0.01 2.80 14.28
C SER A 82 -0.09 1.94 15.53
N ALA A 83 0.78 2.18 16.53
CA ALA A 83 0.72 1.48 17.81
C ALA A 83 -0.61 1.70 18.53
N LEU A 84 -1.12 2.94 18.58
CA LEU A 84 -2.38 3.29 19.24
C LEU A 84 -3.58 2.58 18.59
N TRP A 85 -3.69 2.62 17.26
CA TRP A 85 -4.76 1.95 16.52
C TRP A 85 -4.69 0.43 16.64
N LEU A 86 -3.49 -0.12 16.78
CA LEU A 86 -3.26 -1.56 16.86
C LEU A 86 -3.68 -2.16 18.21
N LEU A 87 -3.74 -1.38 19.30
CA LEU A 87 -4.19 -1.84 20.62
C LEU A 87 -5.60 -2.45 20.60
N PRO A 88 -6.66 -1.73 20.17
CA PRO A 88 -8.00 -2.30 20.08
C PRO A 88 -8.07 -3.42 19.04
N ALA A 89 -7.31 -3.34 17.94
CA ALA A 89 -7.26 -4.38 16.91
C ALA A 89 -6.70 -5.70 17.45
N ARG A 90 -5.62 -5.67 18.25
CA ARG A 90 -5.06 -6.86 18.91
C ARG A 90 -6.02 -7.45 19.94
N TRP A 91 -6.78 -6.61 20.63
CA TRP A 91 -7.81 -7.06 21.56
C TRP A 91 -8.99 -7.73 20.83
N LEU A 92 -9.43 -7.17 19.71
CA LEU A 92 -10.58 -7.67 18.95
C LEU A 92 -10.24 -8.87 18.06
N ALA A 93 -9.04 -8.95 17.49
CA ALA A 93 -8.61 -10.01 16.58
C ALA A 93 -8.91 -11.46 17.04
N PRO A 94 -8.60 -11.88 18.28
CA PRO A 94 -8.92 -13.24 18.76
C PRO A 94 -10.41 -13.44 19.05
N ARG A 95 -11.24 -12.40 19.00
CA ARG A 95 -12.69 -12.42 19.25
C ARG A 95 -13.51 -12.42 17.95
N LEU A 96 -12.86 -12.36 16.79
CA LEU A 96 -13.57 -12.40 15.51
C LEU A 96 -14.18 -13.80 15.26
N PRO A 97 -15.39 -13.88 14.66
CA PRO A 97 -15.99 -15.15 14.29
C PRO A 97 -15.08 -15.94 13.36
N GLY A 98 -14.86 -17.23 13.66
CA GLY A 98 -14.00 -18.10 12.86
C GLY A 98 -12.49 -17.83 13.00
N ALA A 99 -12.08 -16.88 13.85
CA ALA A 99 -10.68 -16.64 14.11
C ALA A 99 -10.07 -17.86 14.81
N ALA A 100 -9.19 -18.56 14.10
CA ALA A 100 -8.21 -19.41 14.78
C ALA A 100 -7.34 -18.51 15.66
N ALA A 101 -7.02 -18.96 16.88
CA ALA A 101 -6.01 -18.28 17.69
C ALA A 101 -4.70 -18.31 16.89
N ASP A 102 -4.29 -17.17 16.33
CA ASP A 102 -2.96 -17.02 15.76
C ASP A 102 -1.99 -16.93 16.94
N PRO A 103 -1.29 -18.02 17.29
CA PRO A 103 -0.49 -18.07 18.51
C PRO A 103 0.83 -17.31 18.36
N SER A 104 1.13 -16.80 17.16
CA SER A 104 2.41 -16.18 16.82
C SER A 104 2.50 -14.70 17.21
N LEU A 105 1.38 -14.06 17.56
CA LEU A 105 1.32 -12.63 17.84
C LEU A 105 1.01 -12.32 19.31
N PRO A 106 1.98 -11.78 20.08
CA PRO A 106 1.76 -11.43 21.48
C PRO A 106 0.77 -10.26 21.58
N ALA A 107 -0.30 -10.45 22.35
CA ALA A 107 -1.32 -9.42 22.58
C ALA A 107 -0.79 -8.14 23.27
N LYS A 108 0.42 -8.18 23.85
CA LYS A 108 0.97 -7.14 24.75
C LYS A 108 2.17 -6.36 24.20
N SER A 109 2.54 -6.51 22.92
CA SER A 109 3.63 -5.68 22.37
C SER A 109 3.21 -4.20 22.39
N ALA A 110 4.15 -3.29 22.69
CA ALA A 110 3.88 -1.86 22.59
C ALA A 110 3.93 -1.35 21.14
N TRP A 111 4.67 -2.03 20.26
CA TRP A 111 4.94 -1.59 18.88
C TRP A 111 4.43 -2.60 17.85
N PRO A 112 4.15 -2.15 16.60
CA PRO A 112 3.87 -3.05 15.49
C PRO A 112 5.00 -4.06 15.27
N LEU A 113 4.63 -5.30 14.98
CA LEU A 113 5.56 -6.40 14.75
C LEU A 113 5.69 -6.70 13.26
N PRO A 114 6.86 -7.14 12.77
CA PRO A 114 7.02 -7.54 11.36
C PRO A 114 6.00 -8.61 10.91
N ALA A 115 5.61 -9.50 11.82
CA ALA A 115 4.60 -10.52 11.55
C ALA A 115 3.19 -9.94 11.27
N GLU A 116 2.87 -8.75 11.76
CA GLU A 116 1.59 -8.06 11.46
C GLU A 116 1.59 -7.41 10.07
N MET A 117 2.76 -7.30 9.45
CA MET A 117 2.95 -6.81 8.09
C MET A 117 3.19 -7.96 7.09
N MET A 118 2.83 -9.20 7.48
CA MET A 118 2.95 -10.36 6.61
C MET A 118 2.22 -10.15 5.28
N HIS A 119 2.93 -10.44 4.19
CA HIS A 119 2.40 -10.31 2.84
C HIS A 119 1.69 -11.55 2.33
N ASN A 120 1.91 -12.73 2.92
CA ASN A 120 1.18 -13.96 2.59
C ASN A 120 1.29 -14.98 3.73
N ASP A 121 0.16 -15.54 4.18
CA ASP A 121 0.11 -16.66 5.12
C ASP A 121 0.22 -17.97 4.34
N GLU A 122 1.41 -18.59 4.36
CA GLU A 122 1.69 -19.84 3.66
C GLU A 122 0.89 -21.05 4.19
N SER A 123 0.24 -20.93 5.35
CA SER A 123 -0.64 -21.97 5.89
C SER A 123 -2.02 -21.98 5.26
N ILE A 124 -2.40 -20.93 4.52
CA ILE A 124 -3.69 -20.84 3.84
C ILE A 124 -3.62 -21.61 2.52
N VAL A 125 -4.46 -22.63 2.39
CA VAL A 125 -4.62 -23.39 1.14
C VAL A 125 -5.62 -22.66 0.26
N TRP A 126 -5.11 -21.89 -0.71
CA TRP A 126 -5.91 -21.18 -1.70
C TRP A 126 -5.24 -21.26 -3.09
N PRO A 127 -6.02 -21.36 -4.19
CA PRO A 127 -7.46 -21.61 -4.24
C PRO A 127 -7.75 -23.06 -3.85
N ARG A 128 -9.00 -23.36 -3.49
CA ARG A 128 -9.36 -24.75 -3.23
C ARG A 128 -9.24 -25.58 -4.51
N PRO A 129 -8.64 -26.79 -4.47
CA PRO A 129 -8.37 -27.58 -5.67
C PRO A 129 -9.61 -27.81 -6.56
N GLU A 130 -10.79 -27.95 -5.95
CA GLU A 130 -12.08 -28.12 -6.63
C GLU A 130 -12.52 -26.91 -7.45
N HIS A 131 -11.98 -25.72 -7.19
CA HIS A 131 -12.33 -24.47 -7.89
C HIS A 131 -11.38 -24.16 -9.05
N VAL A 132 -10.32 -24.94 -9.23
CA VAL A 132 -9.32 -24.72 -10.28
C VAL A 132 -9.71 -25.52 -11.54
N PRO A 133 -9.76 -24.89 -12.73
CA PRO A 133 -9.92 -25.61 -13.99
C PRO A 133 -8.90 -26.76 -14.12
N ALA A 134 -9.34 -27.95 -14.52
CA ALA A 134 -8.49 -29.15 -14.54
C ALA A 134 -7.19 -28.96 -15.35
N GLU A 135 -7.28 -28.28 -16.49
CA GLU A 135 -6.14 -27.89 -17.31
C GLU A 135 -5.13 -27.01 -16.58
N TRP A 136 -5.60 -26.06 -15.76
CA TRP A 136 -4.74 -25.14 -15.02
C TRP A 136 -4.15 -25.81 -13.78
N ALA A 137 -4.88 -26.76 -13.18
CA ALA A 137 -4.38 -27.56 -12.08
C ALA A 137 -3.13 -28.36 -12.49
N VAL A 138 -3.07 -28.87 -13.72
CA VAL A 138 -1.87 -29.53 -14.27
C VAL A 138 -0.70 -28.56 -14.37
N LEU A 139 -0.93 -27.34 -14.86
CA LEU A 139 0.09 -26.28 -14.97
C LEU A 139 0.58 -25.78 -13.60
N ALA A 140 -0.26 -25.90 -12.58
CA ALA A 140 0.02 -25.48 -11.21
C ALA A 140 0.82 -26.52 -10.40
N ARG A 141 0.89 -27.79 -10.84
CA ARG A 141 1.57 -28.86 -10.10
C ARG A 141 3.03 -28.53 -9.81
N GLY A 142 3.45 -28.76 -8.56
CA GLY A 142 4.83 -28.57 -8.11
C GLY A 142 5.26 -27.12 -7.87
N ARG A 143 4.37 -26.13 -8.08
CA ARG A 143 4.65 -24.72 -7.75
C ARG A 143 4.16 -24.40 -6.34
N LYS A 144 4.92 -23.60 -5.59
CA LYS A 144 4.57 -23.19 -4.22
C LYS A 144 3.37 -22.22 -4.17
N GLN A 145 3.28 -21.30 -5.13
CA GLN A 145 2.19 -20.30 -5.22
C GLN A 145 1.80 -20.06 -6.71
N PRO A 146 1.21 -21.07 -7.38
CA PRO A 146 1.01 -21.08 -8.84
C PRO A 146 0.08 -19.98 -9.38
N PHE A 147 -0.77 -19.42 -8.52
CA PHE A 147 -1.80 -18.45 -8.87
C PHE A 147 -1.45 -17.02 -8.45
N PHE A 148 -0.27 -16.85 -7.83
CA PHE A 148 0.35 -15.55 -7.54
C PHE A 148 -0.45 -14.62 -6.62
N LEU A 149 -1.51 -15.08 -5.97
CA LEU A 149 -2.32 -14.27 -5.06
C LEU A 149 -1.87 -14.46 -3.61
N ASN A 150 -1.82 -13.35 -2.90
CA ASN A 150 -1.40 -13.26 -1.51
C ASN A 150 -2.63 -13.25 -0.60
N HIS A 151 -2.62 -14.02 0.48
CA HIS A 151 -3.75 -14.14 1.39
C HIS A 151 -3.34 -14.00 2.84
N VAL A 152 -4.24 -13.45 3.65
CA VAL A 152 -4.12 -13.39 5.11
C VAL A 152 -5.46 -13.65 5.75
N ARG A 153 -5.42 -14.10 7.00
CA ARG A 153 -6.63 -14.31 7.83
C ARG A 153 -7.31 -12.98 8.14
N GLY A 154 -8.61 -13.00 8.41
CA GLY A 154 -9.37 -11.81 8.80
C GLY A 154 -8.80 -11.12 10.04
N SER A 155 -8.33 -11.90 11.01
CA SER A 155 -7.68 -11.39 12.22
C SER A 155 -6.37 -10.64 11.94
N MET A 156 -5.62 -11.06 10.91
CA MET A 156 -4.44 -10.36 10.43
C MET A 156 -4.84 -9.08 9.67
N ARG A 157 -5.84 -9.17 8.79
CA ARG A 157 -6.33 -8.02 8.03
C ARG A 157 -6.86 -6.91 8.93
N LEU A 158 -7.58 -7.21 10.01
CA LEU A 158 -7.95 -6.23 11.02
C LEU A 158 -6.74 -5.46 11.57
N ARG A 159 -5.64 -6.16 11.91
CA ARG A 159 -4.41 -5.52 12.41
C ARG A 159 -3.76 -4.66 11.34
N GLN A 160 -3.70 -5.14 10.10
CA GLN A 160 -3.18 -4.38 8.97
C GLN A 160 -4.00 -3.13 8.68
N ALA A 161 -5.32 -3.22 8.72
CA ALA A 161 -6.23 -2.07 8.58
C ALA A 161 -5.98 -1.04 9.68
N ALA A 162 -5.84 -1.49 10.93
CA ALA A 162 -5.52 -0.60 12.05
C ALA A 162 -4.16 0.09 11.88
N ILE A 163 -3.12 -0.62 11.42
CA ILE A 163 -1.81 -0.01 11.11
C ILE A 163 -1.96 1.05 10.01
N ARG A 164 -2.69 0.76 8.93
CA ARG A 164 -2.91 1.74 7.85
C ARG A 164 -3.74 2.95 8.28
N LEU A 165 -4.75 2.76 9.12
CA LEU A 165 -5.50 3.88 9.70
C LEU A 165 -4.64 4.72 10.65
N GLY A 166 -3.73 4.07 11.40
CA GLY A 166 -2.72 4.77 12.20
C GLY A 166 -1.75 5.57 11.35
N ALA A 167 -1.25 5.01 10.25
CA ALA A 167 -0.43 5.73 9.26
C ALA A 167 -1.18 6.94 8.69
N ALA A 168 -2.41 6.77 8.21
CA ALA A 168 -3.23 7.87 7.72
C ALA A 168 -3.50 8.96 8.77
N THR A 169 -3.73 8.57 10.04
CA THR A 169 -3.87 9.51 11.16
C THR A 169 -2.59 10.32 11.34
N ALA A 170 -1.42 9.67 11.29
CA ALA A 170 -0.13 10.34 11.36
C ALA A 170 0.06 11.30 10.19
N THR A 171 -0.29 10.92 8.97
CA THR A 171 -0.25 11.79 7.79
C THR A 171 -1.10 13.04 7.98
N VAL A 172 -2.32 12.89 8.48
CA VAL A 172 -3.18 14.06 8.75
C VAL A 172 -2.55 14.99 9.79
N ILE A 173 -1.98 14.45 10.87
CA ILE A 173 -1.26 15.25 11.88
C ILE A 173 -0.03 15.92 11.27
N THR A 174 0.76 15.22 10.46
CA THR A 174 1.89 15.79 9.74
C THR A 174 1.44 16.93 8.83
N MET A 175 0.39 16.74 8.03
CA MET A 175 -0.15 17.77 7.15
C MET A 175 -0.64 19.00 7.92
N LEU A 176 -1.26 18.80 9.09
CA LEU A 176 -1.63 19.90 9.99
C LEU A 176 -0.38 20.65 10.48
N CYS A 177 0.64 19.94 10.96
CA CYS A 177 1.90 20.55 11.38
C CYS A 177 2.60 21.31 10.24
N MET A 178 2.65 20.72 9.04
CA MET A 178 3.21 21.36 7.85
C MET A 178 2.42 22.63 7.51
N SER A 179 1.09 22.54 7.46
CA SER A 179 0.17 23.65 7.19
C SER A 179 0.33 24.80 8.17
N THR A 180 0.42 24.54 9.48
CA THR A 180 0.40 25.60 10.50
C THR A 180 1.80 26.12 10.88
N LEU A 181 2.80 25.24 10.97
CA LEU A 181 4.12 25.58 11.53
C LEU A 181 5.13 25.97 10.46
N LEU A 182 5.11 25.31 9.30
CA LEU A 182 6.14 25.45 8.27
C LEU A 182 5.63 26.27 7.09
N ASP A 183 4.53 25.83 6.49
CA ASP A 183 3.97 26.41 5.29
C ASP A 183 3.15 27.65 5.59
N GLN A 184 2.45 27.73 6.72
CA GLN A 184 1.50 28.82 7.05
C GLN A 184 0.48 29.04 5.92
N ARG A 185 -0.17 27.95 5.50
CA ARG A 185 -1.20 27.91 4.45
C ARG A 185 -2.35 27.05 4.92
N PRO A 186 -3.61 27.38 4.57
CA PRO A 186 -4.73 26.51 4.87
C PRO A 186 -4.58 25.16 4.14
N LEU A 187 -5.10 24.09 4.75
CA LEU A 187 -5.10 22.73 4.17
C LEU A 187 -5.77 22.65 2.79
N SER A 188 -6.66 23.60 2.45
CA SER A 188 -7.25 23.71 1.12
C SER A 188 -6.22 23.97 0.01
N GLU A 189 -5.08 24.61 0.33
CA GLU A 189 -3.97 24.77 -0.61
C GLU A 189 -3.18 23.47 -0.83
N PHE A 190 -3.33 22.47 0.04
CA PHE A 190 -2.84 21.09 -0.17
C PHE A 190 -3.91 20.21 -0.85
N GLY A 191 -4.96 20.81 -1.40
CA GLY A 191 -6.02 20.09 -2.12
C GLY A 191 -7.16 19.55 -1.25
N LEU A 192 -7.15 19.76 0.08
CA LEU A 192 -8.26 19.40 0.97
C LEU A 192 -9.37 20.46 0.94
N LYS A 193 -10.03 20.59 -0.21
CA LYS A 193 -11.20 21.45 -0.40
C LYS A 193 -12.47 20.68 -0.06
N LEU A 194 -13.40 21.30 0.67
CA LEU A 194 -14.69 20.70 1.03
C LEU A 194 -15.78 21.00 0.00
N GLU A 195 -15.69 22.14 -0.67
CA GLU A 195 -16.62 22.52 -1.73
C GLU A 195 -16.49 21.55 -2.91
N GLY A 196 -17.60 20.98 -3.38
CA GLY A 196 -17.62 20.00 -4.47
C GLY A 196 -17.07 18.61 -4.12
N ALA A 197 -16.42 18.43 -2.96
CA ALA A 197 -15.67 17.22 -2.62
C ALA A 197 -16.47 15.92 -2.76
N ALA A 198 -17.74 15.91 -2.34
CA ALA A 198 -18.58 14.73 -2.45
C ALA A 198 -18.82 14.30 -3.91
N VAL A 199 -19.01 15.26 -4.81
CA VAL A 199 -19.19 15.01 -6.25
C VAL A 199 -17.88 14.55 -6.86
N ASP A 200 -16.78 15.25 -6.57
CA ASP A 200 -15.45 14.89 -7.08
C ASP A 200 -15.04 13.48 -6.64
N THR A 201 -15.25 13.14 -5.36
CA THR A 201 -15.02 11.79 -4.85
C THR A 201 -15.89 10.76 -5.55
N LEU A 202 -17.17 11.05 -5.78
CA LEU A 202 -18.04 10.14 -6.54
C LEU A 202 -17.55 9.93 -7.97
N LEU A 203 -17.18 10.99 -8.68
CA LEU A 203 -16.61 10.91 -10.03
C LEU A 203 -15.30 10.13 -10.05
N GLY A 204 -14.45 10.31 -9.06
CA GLY A 204 -13.24 9.52 -8.85
C GLY A 204 -13.56 8.04 -8.65
N VAL A 205 -14.50 7.70 -7.75
CA VAL A 205 -14.94 6.32 -7.49
C VAL A 205 -15.49 5.66 -8.76
N VAL A 206 -16.33 6.37 -9.52
CA VAL A 206 -16.88 5.87 -10.79
C VAL A 206 -15.74 5.62 -11.78
N THR A 207 -14.79 6.55 -11.91
CA THR A 207 -13.67 6.44 -12.85
C THR A 207 -12.79 5.24 -12.52
N GLY A 208 -12.38 5.08 -11.25
CA GLY A 208 -11.53 3.96 -10.83
C GLY A 208 -12.24 2.62 -11.00
N THR A 209 -13.52 2.55 -10.61
CA THR A 209 -14.35 1.36 -10.81
C THR A 209 -14.47 0.97 -12.27
N VAL A 210 -14.78 1.92 -13.17
CA VAL A 210 -14.93 1.65 -14.61
C VAL A 210 -13.61 1.17 -15.21
N CYS A 211 -12.49 1.81 -14.88
CA CYS A 211 -11.16 1.41 -15.34
C CYS A 211 -10.87 -0.05 -14.99
N ILE A 212 -11.08 -0.43 -13.72
CA ILE A 212 -10.78 -1.77 -13.24
C ILE A 212 -11.77 -2.81 -13.77
N VAL A 213 -13.06 -2.48 -13.88
CA VAL A 213 -14.06 -3.39 -14.48
C VAL A 213 -13.71 -3.67 -15.93
N ILE A 214 -13.33 -2.66 -16.72
CA ILE A 214 -12.91 -2.86 -18.11
C ILE A 214 -11.66 -3.74 -18.18
N LEU A 215 -10.65 -3.47 -17.35
CA LEU A 215 -9.45 -4.31 -17.26
C LEU A 215 -9.83 -5.77 -16.99
N PHE A 216 -10.62 -6.02 -15.95
CA PHE A 216 -11.08 -7.35 -15.57
C PHE A 216 -11.84 -8.06 -16.70
N LEU A 217 -12.73 -7.35 -17.41
CA LEU A 217 -13.48 -7.93 -18.53
C LEU A 217 -12.57 -8.32 -19.69
N ILE A 218 -11.54 -7.52 -19.98
CA ILE A 218 -10.54 -7.84 -21.00
C ILE A 218 -9.74 -9.09 -20.58
N GLU A 219 -9.20 -9.11 -19.35
CA GLU A 219 -8.44 -10.26 -18.85
C GLU A 219 -9.27 -11.54 -18.86
N ARG A 220 -10.54 -11.46 -18.45
CA ARG A 220 -11.48 -12.59 -18.52
C ARG A 220 -11.70 -13.03 -19.96
N ARG A 221 -11.95 -12.10 -20.88
CA ARG A 221 -12.22 -12.41 -22.29
C ARG A 221 -11.02 -13.07 -22.97
N LEU A 222 -9.80 -12.71 -22.60
CA LEU A 222 -8.55 -13.28 -23.10
C LEU A 222 -8.16 -14.60 -22.38
N GLY A 223 -8.97 -15.05 -21.42
CA GLY A 223 -8.72 -16.26 -20.63
C GLY A 223 -7.45 -16.14 -19.78
N TRP A 224 -7.13 -14.94 -19.28
CA TRP A 224 -6.02 -14.71 -18.36
C TRP A 224 -6.41 -14.96 -16.92
N ILE A 225 -7.71 -14.86 -16.63
CA ILE A 225 -8.30 -15.05 -15.31
C ILE A 225 -9.60 -15.85 -15.43
N GLN A 226 -9.93 -16.60 -14.39
CA GLN A 226 -11.16 -17.38 -14.29
C GLN A 226 -11.89 -17.02 -12.97
N PRO A 227 -13.03 -16.32 -13.06
CA PRO A 227 -13.91 -16.12 -11.91
C PRO A 227 -14.50 -17.46 -11.46
N THR A 228 -14.56 -17.67 -10.15
CA THR A 228 -14.94 -18.96 -9.56
C THR A 228 -16.19 -18.84 -8.70
N HIS A 229 -16.20 -17.96 -7.71
CA HIS A 229 -17.30 -17.86 -6.76
C HIS A 229 -17.43 -16.44 -6.21
N MET A 230 -18.54 -16.20 -5.50
CA MET A 230 -18.82 -14.93 -4.88
C MET A 230 -18.79 -15.04 -3.36
N PHE A 231 -18.50 -13.93 -2.69
CA PHE A 231 -18.50 -13.80 -1.24
C PHE A 231 -17.55 -14.80 -0.53
N GLU A 232 -16.30 -14.92 -0.99
CA GLU A 232 -15.31 -15.83 -0.40
C GLU A 232 -14.58 -15.22 0.78
N CYS A 233 -14.48 -15.98 1.87
CA CYS A 233 -13.39 -15.84 2.85
C CYS A 233 -12.28 -16.84 2.53
N VAL A 234 -11.03 -16.37 2.50
CA VAL A 234 -9.86 -17.22 2.21
C VAL A 234 -9.67 -18.29 3.30
N VAL A 235 -10.14 -18.01 4.53
CA VAL A 235 -10.24 -18.96 5.63
C VAL A 235 -11.71 -19.37 5.82
N PRO A 236 -12.05 -20.66 5.70
CA PRO A 236 -13.40 -21.15 5.98
C PRO A 236 -13.85 -20.83 7.41
N GLY A 237 -15.08 -20.34 7.56
CA GLY A 237 -15.70 -20.05 8.88
C GLY A 237 -15.51 -18.62 9.37
N GLU A 238 -14.64 -17.82 8.75
CA GLU A 238 -14.55 -16.38 9.03
C GLU A 238 -15.75 -15.61 8.43
N SER A 239 -16.09 -14.45 9.03
CA SER A 239 -17.17 -13.61 8.54
C SER A 239 -16.75 -12.78 7.33
N TRP A 240 -17.38 -13.02 6.19
CA TRP A 240 -17.13 -12.28 4.95
C TRP A 240 -17.34 -10.77 5.13
N GLY A 241 -18.45 -10.37 5.74
CA GLY A 241 -18.77 -8.96 5.93
C GLY A 241 -17.76 -8.23 6.81
N LEU A 242 -17.21 -8.89 7.84
CA LEU A 242 -16.18 -8.29 8.69
C LEU A 242 -14.84 -8.21 7.95
N ASN A 243 -14.43 -9.27 7.26
CA ASN A 243 -13.17 -9.27 6.49
C ASN A 243 -13.21 -8.19 5.40
N PHE A 244 -14.31 -8.11 4.65
CA PHE A 244 -14.51 -7.10 3.62
C PHE A 244 -14.54 -5.68 4.19
N LEU A 245 -15.15 -5.47 5.36
CA LEU A 245 -15.10 -4.18 6.07
C LEU A 245 -13.66 -3.78 6.42
N TRP A 246 -12.84 -4.72 6.91
CA TRP A 246 -11.44 -4.44 7.20
C TRP A 246 -10.62 -4.12 5.94
N ASP A 247 -10.95 -4.75 4.81
CA ASP A 247 -10.36 -4.43 3.50
C ASP A 247 -10.75 -3.01 3.02
N ILE A 248 -12.01 -2.58 3.22
CA ILE A 248 -12.45 -1.20 2.97
C ILE A 248 -11.65 -0.21 3.82
N LEU A 249 -11.58 -0.45 5.14
CA LEU A 249 -10.89 0.44 6.07
C LEU A 249 -9.37 0.50 5.81
N PHE A 250 -8.78 -0.63 5.42
CA PHE A 250 -7.38 -0.67 4.99
C PHE A 250 -7.14 0.26 3.80
N HIS A 251 -7.97 0.18 2.75
CA HIS A 251 -7.78 1.00 1.55
C HIS A 251 -8.14 2.47 1.73
N ILE A 252 -9.07 2.81 2.63
CA ILE A 252 -9.25 4.20 3.08
C ILE A 252 -7.94 4.72 3.68
N GLY A 253 -7.29 3.92 4.54
CA GLY A 253 -6.00 4.26 5.14
C GLY A 253 -4.90 4.43 4.09
N VAL A 254 -4.76 3.49 3.15
CA VAL A 254 -3.77 3.56 2.06
C VAL A 254 -3.96 4.83 1.23
N THR A 255 -5.17 5.08 0.76
CA THR A 255 -5.44 6.22 -0.11
C THR A 255 -5.25 7.56 0.59
N LEU A 256 -5.61 7.69 1.87
CA LEU A 256 -5.33 8.89 2.65
C LEU A 256 -3.81 9.10 2.84
N ASP A 257 -3.11 8.06 3.29
CA ASP A 257 -1.67 8.10 3.56
C ASP A 257 -0.87 8.52 2.31
N GLU A 258 -1.14 7.89 1.17
CA GLU A 258 -0.38 8.10 -0.07
C GLU A 258 -0.76 9.42 -0.77
N GLU A 259 -2.06 9.70 -0.96
CA GLU A 259 -2.49 10.87 -1.75
C GLU A 259 -2.20 12.21 -1.05
N LEU A 260 -2.39 12.30 0.27
CA LEU A 260 -2.08 13.54 1.01
C LEU A 260 -0.60 13.89 0.93
N GLN A 261 0.30 12.91 1.11
CA GLN A 261 1.74 13.16 1.07
C GLN A 261 2.22 13.48 -0.34
N LEU A 262 1.84 12.65 -1.31
CA LEU A 262 2.35 12.73 -2.66
C LEU A 262 1.69 13.87 -3.46
N ARG A 263 0.36 13.86 -3.55
CA ARG A 263 -0.36 14.83 -4.39
C ARG A 263 -0.83 16.05 -3.62
N GLY A 264 -1.06 15.92 -2.31
CA GLY A 264 -1.46 17.04 -1.47
C GLY A 264 -0.31 18.00 -1.17
N TRP A 265 0.80 17.48 -0.64
CA TRP A 265 1.94 18.31 -0.25
C TRP A 265 3.08 18.30 -1.27
N LEU A 266 3.63 17.13 -1.60
CA LEU A 266 4.87 17.03 -2.37
C LEU A 266 4.73 17.61 -3.78
N LEU A 267 3.66 17.29 -4.50
CA LEU A 267 3.37 17.85 -5.82
C LEU A 267 3.38 19.39 -5.83
N HIS A 268 2.64 20.01 -4.91
CA HIS A 268 2.53 21.46 -4.83
C HIS A 268 3.83 22.12 -4.36
N ALA A 269 4.49 21.55 -3.35
CA ALA A 269 5.75 22.05 -2.81
C ALA A 269 6.89 21.96 -3.85
N THR A 270 6.98 20.84 -4.57
CA THR A 270 7.96 20.66 -5.66
C THR A 270 7.68 21.62 -6.81
N ALA A 271 6.41 21.82 -7.20
CA ALA A 271 6.09 22.78 -8.25
C ALA A 271 6.50 24.21 -7.87
N LEU A 272 6.27 24.64 -6.63
CA LEU A 272 6.73 25.95 -6.14
C LEU A 272 8.25 26.07 -6.15
N ALA A 273 8.96 25.03 -5.71
CA ALA A 273 10.42 25.01 -5.71
C ALA A 273 10.98 25.07 -7.15
N CYS A 274 10.38 24.35 -8.09
CA CYS A 274 10.77 24.39 -9.50
C CYS A 274 10.55 25.78 -10.11
N GLU A 275 9.46 26.46 -9.78
CA GLU A 275 9.19 27.83 -10.21
C GLU A 275 10.24 28.80 -9.66
N ALA A 276 10.52 28.72 -8.34
CA ALA A 276 11.46 29.61 -7.67
C ALA A 276 12.93 29.40 -8.08
N TYR A 277 13.37 28.14 -8.25
CA TYR A 277 14.78 27.83 -8.52
C TYR A 277 15.13 27.78 -10.01
N LEU A 278 14.18 27.44 -10.88
CA LEU A 278 14.42 27.35 -12.33
C LEU A 278 13.92 28.57 -13.11
N GLY A 279 13.15 29.47 -12.48
CA GLY A 279 12.52 30.61 -13.16
C GLY A 279 11.54 30.18 -14.26
N SER A 280 10.95 28.99 -14.11
CA SER A 280 10.12 28.37 -15.13
C SER A 280 8.64 28.76 -15.01
N SER A 281 7.86 28.58 -16.08
CA SER A 281 6.42 28.84 -16.04
C SER A 281 5.72 27.87 -15.07
N ARG A 282 4.63 28.33 -14.44
CA ARG A 282 3.84 27.53 -13.49
C ARG A 282 3.44 26.17 -14.06
N SER A 283 3.04 26.11 -15.33
CA SER A 283 2.65 24.88 -16.01
C SER A 283 3.82 23.91 -16.16
N PHE A 284 5.01 24.40 -16.53
CA PHE A 284 6.20 23.56 -16.65
C PHE A 284 6.67 23.05 -15.28
N ALA A 285 6.64 23.92 -14.26
CA ALA A 285 6.98 23.55 -12.89
C ALA A 285 6.05 22.46 -12.34
N MET A 286 4.74 22.56 -12.62
CA MET A 286 3.76 21.53 -12.24
C MET A 286 4.00 20.21 -12.97
N LEU A 287 4.30 20.24 -14.27
CA LEU A 287 4.65 19.03 -15.03
C LEU A 287 5.89 18.35 -14.45
N LEU A 288 6.94 19.12 -14.14
CA LEU A 288 8.17 18.58 -13.56
C LEU A 288 7.91 17.98 -12.17
N ALA A 289 7.10 18.65 -11.35
CA ALA A 289 6.70 18.12 -10.05
C ALA A 289 5.92 16.81 -10.16
N ALA A 290 4.99 16.70 -11.12
CA ALA A 290 4.26 15.47 -11.40
C ALA A 290 5.21 14.33 -11.82
N VAL A 291 6.22 14.61 -12.67
CA VAL A 291 7.23 13.60 -13.05
C VAL A 291 8.03 13.12 -11.84
N ILE A 292 8.52 14.05 -11.01
CA ILE A 292 9.35 13.73 -9.84
C ILE A 292 8.55 12.89 -8.82
N GLU A 293 7.33 13.33 -8.50
CA GLU A 293 6.43 12.63 -7.58
C GLU A 293 6.09 11.23 -8.10
N SER A 294 5.77 11.09 -9.39
CA SER A 294 5.45 9.79 -10.00
C SER A 294 6.61 8.79 -9.91
N ILE A 295 7.84 9.27 -10.10
CA ILE A 295 9.06 8.44 -9.95
C ILE A 295 9.24 8.05 -8.48
N LEU A 296 9.02 8.98 -7.55
CA LEU A 296 9.08 8.67 -6.12
C LEU A 296 8.04 7.62 -5.73
N PHE A 297 6.80 7.77 -6.20
CA PHE A 297 5.72 6.80 -5.99
C PHE A 297 6.12 5.40 -6.46
N ALA A 298 6.69 5.27 -7.66
CA ALA A 298 7.22 4.01 -8.13
C ALA A 298 8.32 3.47 -7.18
N PHE A 299 9.25 4.31 -6.72
CA PHE A 299 10.31 3.87 -5.80
C PHE A 299 9.81 3.40 -4.43
N LEU A 300 8.72 3.97 -3.92
CA LEU A 300 8.09 3.50 -2.67
C LEU A 300 7.62 2.04 -2.78
N HIS A 301 7.40 1.53 -4.00
CA HIS A 301 6.94 0.17 -4.28
C HIS A 301 8.07 -0.82 -4.59
N LEU A 302 9.35 -0.43 -4.47
CA LEU A 302 10.49 -1.32 -4.74
C LEU A 302 10.50 -2.61 -3.92
N ARG A 303 9.95 -2.56 -2.71
CA ARG A 303 9.90 -3.70 -1.78
C ARG A 303 8.56 -4.43 -1.79
N SER A 304 7.62 -4.00 -2.63
CA SER A 304 6.31 -4.63 -2.72
C SER A 304 6.41 -6.03 -3.35
N PRO A 305 5.60 -7.00 -2.89
CA PRO A 305 5.62 -8.35 -3.44
C PRO A 305 5.36 -8.35 -4.96
N GLY A 306 6.25 -8.98 -5.73
CA GLY A 306 6.13 -9.06 -7.19
C GLY A 306 6.60 -7.82 -7.95
N ALA A 307 7.21 -6.83 -7.27
CA ALA A 307 7.81 -5.66 -7.90
C ALA A 307 8.88 -6.05 -8.92
N SER A 308 8.97 -5.26 -10.00
CA SER A 308 9.92 -5.45 -11.11
C SER A 308 10.08 -4.15 -11.87
N SER A 309 11.08 -4.02 -12.73
CA SER A 309 11.27 -2.82 -13.56
C SER A 309 10.04 -2.44 -14.38
N LEU A 310 9.30 -3.43 -14.90
CA LEU A 310 8.05 -3.18 -15.62
C LEU A 310 6.96 -2.63 -14.70
N ALA A 311 6.82 -3.19 -13.49
CA ALA A 311 5.86 -2.68 -12.50
C ALA A 311 6.17 -1.24 -12.11
N LEU A 312 7.44 -0.92 -11.88
CA LEU A 312 7.88 0.44 -11.53
C LEU A 312 7.64 1.43 -12.67
N CYS A 313 7.90 1.01 -13.92
CA CYS A 313 7.61 1.83 -15.10
C CYS A 313 6.11 2.14 -15.21
N ASN A 314 5.26 1.10 -15.09
CA ASN A 314 3.81 1.28 -15.11
C ASN A 314 3.32 2.13 -13.93
N LEU A 315 3.88 1.97 -12.74
CA LEU A 315 3.54 2.82 -11.59
C LEU A 315 3.97 4.28 -11.78
N ALA A 316 5.08 4.56 -12.47
CA ALA A 316 5.44 5.93 -12.80
C ALA A 316 4.41 6.54 -13.79
N ILE A 317 3.89 5.76 -14.74
CA ILE A 317 2.80 6.20 -15.62
C ILE A 317 1.50 6.40 -14.82
N GLY A 318 1.18 5.46 -13.93
CA GLY A 318 0.01 5.56 -13.04
C GLY A 318 0.10 6.75 -12.09
N GLY A 319 1.29 7.06 -11.57
CA GLY A 319 1.57 8.24 -10.75
C GLY A 319 1.35 9.53 -11.54
N MET A 320 1.70 9.55 -12.84
CA MET A 320 1.43 10.72 -13.69
C MET A 320 -0.07 10.90 -13.88
N ALA A 321 -0.82 9.82 -14.10
CA ALA A 321 -2.29 9.86 -14.14
C ALA A 321 -2.89 10.35 -12.81
N ALA A 322 -2.35 9.87 -11.68
CA ALA A 322 -2.77 10.31 -10.35
C ALA A 322 -2.49 11.80 -10.11
N ALA A 323 -1.34 12.31 -10.54
CA ALA A 323 -1.02 13.74 -10.45
C ALA A 323 -2.00 14.59 -11.29
N LEU A 324 -2.38 14.11 -12.49
CA LEU A 324 -3.38 14.78 -13.33
C LEU A 324 -4.75 14.88 -12.66
N ASN A 325 -5.15 13.89 -11.86
CA ASN A 325 -6.40 13.96 -11.09
C ASN A 325 -6.47 15.25 -10.27
N VAL A 326 -5.40 15.59 -9.55
CA VAL A 326 -5.34 16.79 -8.71
C VAL A 326 -5.19 18.06 -9.54
N VAL A 327 -4.39 18.03 -10.60
CA VAL A 327 -4.17 19.19 -11.47
C VAL A 327 -5.45 19.62 -12.18
N LEU A 328 -6.25 18.67 -12.70
CA LEU A 328 -7.47 18.97 -13.45
C LEU A 328 -8.70 19.18 -12.57
N SER A 329 -8.89 18.39 -11.51
CA SER A 329 -10.02 18.58 -10.60
C SER A 329 -9.80 19.74 -9.62
N GLY A 330 -8.55 20.18 -9.42
CA GLY A 330 -8.20 21.27 -8.51
C GLY A 330 -8.23 20.89 -7.03
N GLY A 331 -8.32 19.60 -6.69
CA GLY A 331 -8.32 19.10 -5.31
C GLY A 331 -8.04 17.60 -5.21
N LEU A 332 -7.92 17.09 -3.98
CA LEU A 332 -7.64 15.67 -3.71
C LEU A 332 -8.87 14.77 -3.79
N ALA A 333 -10.08 15.33 -3.71
CA ALA A 333 -11.32 14.57 -3.57
C ALA A 333 -11.53 13.55 -4.71
N PHE A 334 -11.27 13.94 -5.96
CA PHE A 334 -11.30 13.01 -7.10
C PHE A 334 -10.22 11.93 -6.98
N SER A 335 -8.99 12.33 -6.66
CA SER A 335 -7.87 11.39 -6.55
C SER A 335 -8.09 10.35 -5.44
N PHE A 336 -8.65 10.77 -4.30
CA PHE A 336 -9.07 9.86 -3.24
C PHE A 336 -10.10 8.85 -3.73
N GLY A 337 -11.17 9.31 -4.41
CA GLY A 337 -12.18 8.40 -4.95
C GLY A 337 -11.61 7.42 -5.97
N TRP A 338 -10.77 7.91 -6.87
CA TRP A 338 -10.14 7.12 -7.92
C TRP A 338 -9.20 6.06 -7.35
N HIS A 339 -8.23 6.45 -6.51
CA HIS A 339 -7.26 5.53 -5.92
C HIS A 339 -7.95 4.51 -5.00
N PHE A 340 -8.87 4.95 -4.12
CA PHE A 340 -9.60 4.04 -3.24
C PHE A 340 -10.37 2.97 -4.02
N SER A 341 -11.13 3.39 -5.03
CA SER A 341 -11.92 2.45 -5.85
C SER A 341 -11.03 1.57 -6.73
N TRP A 342 -9.92 2.11 -7.27
CA TRP A 342 -8.94 1.34 -8.03
C TRP A 342 -8.44 0.13 -7.23
N ASN A 343 -8.00 0.37 -5.99
CA ASN A 343 -7.47 -0.70 -5.14
C ASN A 343 -8.57 -1.64 -4.63
N LEU A 344 -9.65 -1.09 -4.08
CA LEU A 344 -10.72 -1.89 -3.49
C LEU A 344 -11.41 -2.76 -4.54
N VAL A 345 -11.71 -2.21 -5.72
CA VAL A 345 -12.39 -2.96 -6.79
C VAL A 345 -11.47 -4.01 -7.37
N MET A 346 -10.19 -3.69 -7.62
CA MET A 346 -9.22 -4.63 -8.18
C MET A 346 -8.99 -5.80 -7.22
N GLY A 347 -8.61 -5.48 -5.99
CA GLY A 347 -8.23 -6.47 -4.98
C GLY A 347 -9.43 -7.24 -4.45
N HIS A 348 -10.38 -6.54 -3.86
CA HIS A 348 -11.37 -7.18 -3.00
C HIS A 348 -12.70 -7.35 -3.69
N ALA A 349 -13.11 -6.45 -4.59
CA ALA A 349 -14.34 -6.69 -5.34
C ALA A 349 -14.14 -7.77 -6.42
N LEU A 350 -13.01 -7.77 -7.11
CA LEU A 350 -12.74 -8.62 -8.27
C LEU A 350 -11.61 -9.65 -8.08
N GLY A 351 -11.04 -9.75 -6.87
CA GLY A 351 -10.15 -10.85 -6.50
C GLY A 351 -8.81 -10.90 -7.23
N LEU A 352 -8.36 -9.77 -7.79
CA LEU A 352 -7.06 -9.66 -8.46
C LEU A 352 -5.99 -9.23 -7.44
N SER A 353 -4.70 -9.35 -7.77
CA SER A 353 -3.67 -8.81 -6.87
C SER A 353 -3.64 -7.28 -6.96
N THR A 354 -3.34 -6.58 -5.87
CA THR A 354 -3.19 -5.11 -5.83
C THR A 354 -1.84 -4.78 -5.20
N SER A 355 -0.83 -4.52 -6.04
CA SER A 355 0.55 -4.23 -5.64
C SER A 355 1.16 -5.23 -4.63
N GLY A 356 0.69 -6.48 -4.63
CA GLY A 356 1.11 -7.52 -3.69
C GLY A 356 0.48 -7.46 -2.30
N ILE A 357 -0.50 -6.59 -2.08
CA ILE A 357 -1.31 -6.53 -0.85
C ILE A 357 -2.11 -7.84 -0.72
N PRO A 358 -2.04 -8.54 0.43
CA PRO A 358 -2.82 -9.76 0.60
C PRO A 358 -4.32 -9.49 0.69
N MET A 359 -5.13 -10.52 0.49
CA MET A 359 -6.59 -10.46 0.64
C MET A 359 -7.07 -11.36 1.77
N SER A 360 -8.13 -10.96 2.46
CA SER A 360 -8.80 -11.79 3.47
C SER A 360 -10.20 -12.24 3.05
N ALA A 361 -10.85 -11.43 2.21
CA ALA A 361 -12.08 -11.78 1.55
C ALA A 361 -12.14 -11.14 0.15
N THR A 362 -12.97 -11.72 -0.71
CA THR A 362 -13.30 -11.15 -2.01
C THR A 362 -14.80 -11.23 -2.30
N LEU A 363 -15.33 -10.28 -3.06
CA LEU A 363 -16.71 -10.32 -3.56
C LEU A 363 -16.82 -11.28 -4.74
N VAL A 364 -15.86 -11.24 -5.67
CA VAL A 364 -15.70 -12.20 -6.77
C VAL A 364 -14.29 -12.78 -6.69
N SER A 365 -14.20 -14.07 -6.38
CA SER A 365 -12.94 -14.80 -6.35
C SER A 365 -12.48 -15.15 -7.76
N VAL A 366 -11.21 -14.92 -8.03
CA VAL A 366 -10.60 -15.14 -9.34
C VAL A 366 -9.36 -15.99 -9.19
N VAL A 367 -9.25 -17.00 -10.05
CA VAL A 367 -8.00 -17.74 -10.24
C VAL A 367 -7.27 -17.13 -11.46
N PRO A 368 -6.04 -16.61 -11.32
CA PRO A 368 -5.24 -16.17 -12.46
C PRO A 368 -4.58 -17.34 -13.18
N HIS A 369 -4.43 -17.28 -14.50
CA HIS A 369 -3.83 -18.36 -15.28
C HIS A 369 -2.33 -18.54 -14.93
N PRO A 370 -1.84 -19.74 -14.53
CA PRO A 370 -0.48 -19.95 -14.02
C PRO A 370 0.66 -19.58 -14.99
N SER A 371 0.43 -19.71 -16.31
CA SER A 371 1.44 -19.41 -17.33
C SER A 371 1.36 -18.00 -17.92
N LYS A 372 0.37 -17.18 -17.53
CA LYS A 372 0.14 -15.84 -18.11
C LYS A 372 0.53 -14.70 -17.17
N GLN A 373 1.42 -14.98 -16.21
CA GLN A 373 1.89 -14.03 -15.20
C GLN A 373 2.47 -12.73 -15.78
N HIS A 374 3.14 -12.81 -16.94
CA HIS A 374 3.69 -11.64 -17.63
C HIS A 374 2.61 -10.77 -18.30
N LEU A 375 1.40 -11.29 -18.46
CA LEU A 375 0.26 -10.59 -19.06
C LEU A 375 -0.61 -9.94 -17.99
N HIS A 376 -1.06 -10.70 -16.98
CA HIS A 376 -1.93 -10.21 -15.89
C HIS A 376 -1.19 -9.63 -14.67
N GLY A 377 0.15 -9.69 -14.69
CA GLY A 377 1.01 -9.08 -13.67
C GLY A 377 1.26 -9.93 -12.41
N GLY A 378 0.68 -11.11 -12.27
CA GLY A 378 1.02 -12.06 -11.20
C GLY A 378 0.87 -11.46 -9.81
N THR A 379 1.89 -11.64 -8.95
CA THR A 379 1.83 -11.20 -7.54
C THR A 379 1.71 -9.70 -7.38
N PHE A 380 2.21 -8.92 -8.33
CA PHE A 380 2.00 -7.48 -8.28
C PHE A 380 0.58 -7.10 -8.72
N GLY A 381 0.00 -7.90 -9.62
CA GLY A 381 -1.35 -7.68 -10.14
C GLY A 381 -1.41 -6.82 -11.39
N PRO A 382 -2.63 -6.44 -11.80
CA PRO A 382 -2.91 -5.73 -13.03
C PRO A 382 -2.09 -4.45 -13.27
N GLU A 383 -1.55 -3.82 -12.24
CA GLU A 383 -0.69 -2.64 -12.38
C GLU A 383 0.66 -2.95 -13.05
N LYS A 384 1.13 -4.20 -12.98
CA LYS A 384 2.28 -4.69 -13.76
C LYS A 384 1.84 -5.24 -15.14
N SER A 385 0.55 -5.39 -15.38
CA SER A 385 0.05 -5.95 -16.64
C SER A 385 0.46 -5.11 -17.85
N VAL A 386 0.44 -5.74 -19.02
CA VAL A 386 0.60 -5.03 -20.30
C VAL A 386 -0.57 -4.07 -20.59
N LEU A 387 -1.70 -4.22 -19.89
CA LEU A 387 -2.88 -3.39 -20.05
C LEU A 387 -2.84 -2.10 -19.21
N ALA A 388 -2.01 -2.06 -18.15
CA ALA A 388 -2.03 -0.97 -17.17
C ALA A 388 -1.90 0.43 -17.81
N PRO A 389 -0.93 0.70 -18.71
CA PRO A 389 -0.80 2.03 -19.33
C PRO A 389 -2.05 2.47 -20.10
N GLY A 390 -2.70 1.55 -20.81
CA GLY A 390 -3.93 1.85 -21.56
C GLY A 390 -5.11 2.16 -20.63
N ILE A 391 -5.17 1.48 -19.47
CA ILE A 391 -6.21 1.72 -18.47
C ILE A 391 -5.97 3.03 -17.70
N TYR A 392 -4.72 3.40 -17.42
CA TYR A 392 -4.41 4.74 -16.90
C TYR A 392 -4.82 5.84 -17.88
N LEU A 393 -4.54 5.67 -19.17
CA LEU A 393 -4.95 6.61 -20.21
C LEU A 393 -6.47 6.74 -20.28
N LEU A 394 -7.22 5.64 -20.17
CA LEU A 394 -8.68 5.68 -20.09
C LEU A 394 -9.15 6.54 -18.91
N GLY A 395 -8.56 6.36 -17.73
CA GLY A 395 -8.83 7.19 -16.55
C GLY A 395 -8.58 8.68 -16.82
N CYS A 396 -7.46 9.02 -17.46
CA CYS A 396 -7.15 10.40 -17.86
C CYS A 396 -8.16 10.98 -18.86
N VAL A 397 -8.64 10.19 -19.82
CA VAL A 397 -9.67 10.62 -20.79
C VAL A 397 -11.00 10.89 -20.07
N MET A 398 -11.40 10.02 -19.13
CA MET A 398 -12.60 10.23 -18.33
C MET A 398 -12.48 11.49 -17.47
N LEU A 399 -11.36 11.68 -16.77
CA LEU A 399 -11.07 12.89 -16.01
C LEU A 399 -11.18 14.15 -16.89
N TYR A 400 -10.55 14.13 -18.07
CA TYR A 400 -10.62 15.25 -19.02
C TYR A 400 -12.05 15.52 -19.51
N SER A 401 -12.90 14.49 -19.64
CA SER A 401 -14.30 14.70 -20.01
C SER A 401 -15.11 15.45 -18.94
N PHE A 402 -14.73 15.35 -17.66
CA PHE A 402 -15.40 16.04 -16.56
C PHE A 402 -14.87 17.45 -16.33
N TYR A 403 -13.56 17.67 -16.46
CA TYR A 403 -12.91 18.94 -16.06
C TYR A 403 -12.18 19.67 -17.19
N GLY A 404 -12.04 19.07 -18.38
CA GLY A 404 -11.24 19.60 -19.48
C GLY A 404 -11.90 20.70 -20.32
N TRP A 405 -13.17 21.01 -20.05
CA TRP A 405 -13.96 22.01 -20.78
C TRP A 405 -14.20 23.31 -20.00
N ASN A 406 -13.58 23.46 -18.82
CA ASN A 406 -13.77 24.61 -17.92
C ASN A 406 -12.69 25.67 -18.09
#